data_AF-A0ABD0NUS1-F1
#
_entry.id   AF-A0ABD0NUS1-F1
#
_cell.length_a   1.000
_cell.length_b   1.000
_cell.length_c   1.000
_cell.angle_alpha   90.00
_cell.angle_beta   90.00
_cell.angle_gamma   90.00
#
_symmetry.space_group_name_H-M   'P 1'
#
loop_
_entity.id
_entity.type
_entity.pdbx_description
1 polymer ?
#
loop_
_entity_poly.entity_id
_entity_poly.type
_entity_poly.pdbx_seq_one_letter_code
_entity_poly.pdbx_strand_id
1 'polypeptide(L)'
;MSHASVAPPNFSWVEPQKLAGLACPSESRHYKFLVENGIKHLVCLLESKPPKYDTCPELILHHISIVDFTPPSLPQILRFLSIVEEANAKGE
;
A
#
# COMPACT_ATOMS: atom_id res chain seq x y z
N MET A 1 17.24 -0.53 -20.45
CA MET A 1 15.90 -1.06 -20.79
C MET A 1 15.01 -0.83 -19.58
N SER A 2 14.04 0.07 -19.65
CA SER A 2 13.07 0.24 -18.57
C SER A 2 12.17 -0.99 -18.54
N HIS A 3 12.30 -1.83 -17.51
CA HIS A 3 11.29 -2.86 -17.29
C HIS A 3 9.94 -2.16 -17.04
N ALA A 4 8.93 -2.57 -17.80
CA ALA A 4 7.56 -2.11 -17.62
C ALA A 4 7.09 -2.45 -16.20
N SER A 5 6.32 -1.55 -15.60
CA SER A 5 5.63 -1.82 -14.34
C SER A 5 4.58 -2.93 -14.55
N VAL A 6 4.24 -3.64 -13.47
CA VAL A 6 3.24 -4.70 -13.50
C VAL A 6 2.38 -4.58 -12.26
N ALA A 7 1.06 -4.71 -12.41
CA ALA A 7 0.13 -4.67 -11.30
C ALA A 7 0.49 -5.74 -10.25
N PRO A 8 0.49 -5.41 -8.94
CA PRO A 8 0.63 -6.42 -7.91
C PRO A 8 -0.54 -7.43 -7.96
N PRO A 9 -0.36 -8.64 -7.40
CA PRO A 9 -1.43 -9.63 -7.37
C PRO A 9 -2.68 -9.08 -6.66
N ASN A 10 -3.86 -9.41 -7.19
CA ASN A 10 -5.16 -9.00 -6.66
C ASN A 10 -5.33 -7.48 -6.44
N PHE A 11 -4.64 -6.65 -7.24
CA PHE A 11 -4.87 -5.21 -7.22
C PHE A 11 -6.28 -4.84 -7.71
N SER A 12 -7.00 -4.02 -6.95
CA SER A 12 -8.27 -3.43 -7.38
C SER A 12 -8.57 -2.12 -6.65
N TRP A 13 -9.25 -1.20 -7.31
CA TRP A 13 -9.74 0.03 -6.69
C TRP A 13 -11.00 -0.26 -5.87
N VAL A 14 -11.00 0.21 -4.62
CA VAL A 14 -12.21 0.32 -3.80
C VAL A 14 -12.92 1.62 -4.15
N GLU A 15 -12.16 2.72 -4.17
CA GLU A 15 -12.59 4.01 -4.69
C GLU A 15 -11.51 4.54 -5.64
N PRO A 16 -11.83 4.74 -6.94
CA PRO A 16 -10.85 5.18 -7.92
C PRO A 16 -10.09 6.43 -7.47
N GLN A 17 -8.75 6.38 -7.60
CA GLN A 17 -7.84 7.47 -7.24
C GLN A 17 -7.82 7.86 -5.76
N LYS A 18 -8.46 7.08 -4.87
CA LYS A 18 -8.44 7.34 -3.41
C LYS A 18 -8.03 6.15 -2.56
N LEU A 19 -8.48 4.94 -2.93
CA LEU A 19 -8.19 3.74 -2.16
C LEU A 19 -8.22 2.48 -3.02
N ALA A 20 -7.17 1.67 -2.92
CA ALA A 20 -7.05 0.38 -3.58
C ALA A 20 -6.61 -0.71 -2.59
N GLY A 21 -6.99 -1.96 -2.87
CA GLY A 21 -6.51 -3.15 -2.19
C GLY A 21 -5.62 -3.98 -3.10
N LEU A 22 -4.67 -4.72 -2.52
CA LEU A 22 -3.80 -5.67 -3.22
C LEU A 22 -3.35 -6.80 -2.28
N ALA A 23 -2.88 -7.91 -2.85
CA ALA A 23 -2.10 -8.89 -2.11
C ALA A 23 -0.63 -8.44 -1.97
N CYS A 24 0.19 -9.20 -1.23
CA CYS A 24 1.58 -8.83 -0.93
C CYS A 24 2.42 -8.54 -2.20
N PRO A 25 2.92 -7.30 -2.38
CA PRO A 25 3.86 -6.98 -3.46
C PRO A 25 5.25 -7.52 -3.13
N SER A 26 5.86 -8.25 -4.07
CA SER A 26 7.18 -8.90 -3.86
C SER A 26 8.28 -8.48 -4.84
N GLU A 27 7.97 -7.58 -5.78
CA GLU A 27 8.86 -7.18 -6.86
C GLU A 27 8.91 -5.67 -7.05
N SER A 28 10.07 -5.11 -7.39
CA SER A 28 10.24 -3.66 -7.62
C SER A 28 9.28 -3.10 -8.67
N ARG A 29 8.93 -3.91 -9.69
CA ARG A 29 7.94 -3.53 -10.71
C ARG A 29 6.51 -3.37 -10.19
N HIS A 30 6.15 -4.03 -9.08
CA HIS A 30 4.86 -3.84 -8.41
C HIS A 30 4.80 -2.47 -7.74
N TYR A 31 5.84 -2.09 -7.00
CA TYR A 31 5.91 -0.78 -6.35
C TYR A 31 5.92 0.36 -7.37
N LYS A 32 6.67 0.18 -8.47
CA LYS A 32 6.66 1.12 -9.60
C LYS A 32 5.26 1.28 -10.20
N PHE A 33 4.49 0.20 -10.34
CA PHE A 33 3.10 0.26 -10.80
C PHE A 33 2.24 1.12 -9.88
N LEU A 34 2.38 1.00 -8.55
CA LEU A 34 1.63 1.82 -7.60
C LEU A 34 1.90 3.31 -7.82
N VAL A 35 3.18 3.70 -7.92
CA VAL A 35 3.58 5.11 -8.15
C VAL A 35 3.06 5.63 -9.50
N GLU A 36 3.18 4.85 -10.57
CA GLU A 36 2.68 5.23 -11.90
C GLU A 36 1.15 5.39 -11.94
N ASN A 37 0.42 4.74 -11.02
CA ASN A 37 -1.02 4.90 -10.83
C ASN A 37 -1.38 5.96 -9.79
N GLY A 38 -0.43 6.80 -9.38
CA GLY A 38 -0.63 7.93 -8.47
C GLY A 38 -0.68 7.56 -6.99
N ILE A 39 -0.42 6.31 -6.62
CA ILE A 39 -0.39 5.90 -5.21
C ILE A 39 0.91 6.36 -4.57
N LYS A 40 0.81 7.11 -3.47
CA LYS A 40 1.95 7.58 -2.67
C LYS A 40 2.11 6.86 -1.33
N HIS A 41 1.04 6.29 -0.80
CA HIS A 41 1.02 5.63 0.50
C HIS A 41 0.69 4.15 0.36
N LEU A 42 1.50 3.29 1.00
CA LEU A 42 1.24 1.85 1.09
C LEU A 42 1.05 1.47 2.55
N VAL A 43 -0.15 1.00 2.92
CA VAL A 43 -0.40 0.42 4.24
C VAL A 43 -0.16 -1.09 4.18
N CYS A 44 0.82 -1.59 4.92
CA CYS A 44 1.12 -3.02 5.02
C CYS A 44 0.52 -3.58 6.31
N LEU A 45 -0.29 -4.63 6.17
CA LEU A 45 -0.97 -5.30 7.29
C LEU A 45 -0.28 -6.58 7.77
N LEU A 46 0.68 -7.10 7.00
CA LEU A 46 1.44 -8.31 7.32
C LEU A 46 2.24 -8.15 8.63
N GLU A 47 2.59 -9.26 9.27
CA GLU A 47 3.43 -9.24 10.48
C GLU A 47 4.86 -8.73 10.21
N SER A 48 5.29 -8.77 8.95
CA SER A 48 6.59 -8.27 8.49
C SER A 48 6.43 -7.31 7.30
N LYS A 49 7.46 -6.50 7.02
CA LYS A 49 7.45 -5.61 5.85
C LYS A 49 7.49 -6.43 4.55
N PRO A 50 6.85 -5.97 3.47
CA PRO A 50 6.82 -6.73 2.23
C PRO A 50 8.21 -6.73 1.56
N PRO A 51 8.56 -7.75 0.77
CA PRO A 51 9.87 -7.82 0.12
C PRO A 51 10.13 -6.62 -0.80
N LYS A 52 11.37 -6.13 -0.85
CA LYS A 52 11.81 -5.04 -1.75
C LYS A 52 11.07 -3.71 -1.58
N TYR A 53 10.43 -3.49 -0.44
CA TYR A 53 9.72 -2.25 -0.13
C TYR A 53 10.62 -0.99 -0.18
N ASP A 54 11.93 -1.19 0.00
CA ASP A 54 12.96 -0.16 -0.04
C ASP A 54 13.42 0.21 -1.45
N THR A 55 12.96 -0.51 -2.47
CA THR A 55 13.33 -0.26 -3.88
C THR A 55 12.57 0.88 -4.54
N CYS A 56 11.60 1.48 -3.85
CA CYS A 56 10.77 2.58 -4.34
C CYS A 56 10.59 3.64 -3.24
N PRO A 57 11.56 4.54 -3.03
CA PRO A 57 11.53 5.55 -1.96
C PRO A 57 10.40 6.58 -2.12
N GLU A 58 9.77 6.66 -3.29
CA GLU A 58 8.61 7.51 -3.56
C GLU A 58 7.34 7.04 -2.84
N LEU A 59 7.29 5.77 -2.41
CA LEU A 59 6.18 5.22 -1.62
C LEU A 59 6.46 5.34 -0.12
N ILE A 60 5.53 5.97 0.59
CA ILE A 60 5.55 6.03 2.05
C ILE A 60 4.88 4.77 2.59
N LEU A 61 5.70 3.88 3.17
CA LEU A 61 5.23 2.65 3.80
C LEU A 61 4.75 2.91 5.24
N HIS A 62 3.48 2.63 5.51
CA HIS A 62 2.92 2.58 6.86
C HIS A 62 2.73 1.11 7.26
N HIS A 63 3.43 0.65 8.29
CA HIS A 63 3.32 -0.74 8.76
C HIS A 63 2.38 -0.83 9.96
N ILE A 64 1.23 -1.47 9.78
CA ILE A 64 0.25 -1.77 10.83
C ILE A 64 0.16 -3.29 10.95
N SER A 65 1.04 -3.90 11.74
CA SER A 65 1.11 -5.36 11.89
C SER A 65 -0.17 -5.94 12.50
N ILE A 66 -0.86 -6.81 11.77
CA ILE A 66 -2.03 -7.58 12.23
C ILE A 66 -1.67 -9.06 12.10
N VAL A 67 -1.94 -9.85 13.14
CA VAL A 67 -1.71 -11.31 13.11
C VAL A 67 -2.66 -11.93 12.10
N ASP A 68 -2.14 -12.82 11.26
CA ASP A 68 -2.95 -13.47 10.23
C ASP A 68 -4.20 -14.15 10.82
N PHE A 69 -5.29 -14.09 10.07
CA PHE A 69 -6.63 -14.55 10.48
C PHE A 69 -7.19 -13.93 11.78
N THR A 70 -6.74 -12.73 12.16
CA THR A 70 -7.30 -11.97 13.30
C THR A 70 -7.86 -10.61 12.87
N PRO A 71 -8.84 -10.05 13.59
CA PRO A 71 -9.33 -8.71 13.30
C PRO A 71 -8.32 -7.64 13.75
N PRO A 72 -8.32 -6.45 13.10
CA PRO A 72 -7.59 -5.31 13.64
C PRO A 72 -8.21 -4.83 14.96
N SER A 73 -7.35 -4.35 15.87
CA SER A 73 -7.75 -3.61 17.06
C SER A 73 -8.24 -2.21 16.72
N LEU A 74 -9.01 -1.59 17.63
CA LEU A 74 -9.50 -0.22 17.44
C LEU A 74 -8.39 0.80 17.14
N PRO A 75 -7.23 0.82 17.84
CA PRO A 75 -6.14 1.74 17.50
C PRO A 75 -5.58 1.52 16.09
N GLN A 76 -5.54 0.28 15.59
CA GLN A 76 -5.09 -0.02 14.23
C GLN A 76 -6.07 0.48 13.18
N ILE A 77 -7.37 0.31 13.43
CA ILE A 77 -8.44 0.87 12.56
C ILE A 77 -8.32 2.38 12.50
N LEU A 78 -8.25 3.05 13.66
CA LEU A 78 -8.13 4.51 13.72
C LEU A 78 -6.86 5.01 13.03
N ARG A 79 -5.75 4.28 13.15
CA ARG A 79 -4.50 4.62 12.44
C ARG A 79 -4.63 4.48 10.93
N PHE A 80 -5.28 3.43 10.44
CA PHE A 80 -5.55 3.28 9.00
C PHE A 80 -6.42 4.44 8.48
N LEU A 81 -7.51 4.75 9.19
CA LEU A 81 -8.40 5.85 8.82
C LEU A 81 -7.66 7.18 8.76
N SER A 82 -6.82 7.50 9.77
CA SER A 82 -6.07 8.75 9.78
C SER A 82 -5.12 8.86 8.58
N ILE A 83 -4.44 7.78 8.20
CA ILE A 83 -3.55 7.76 7.03
C ILE A 83 -4.33 8.06 5.74
N VAL A 84 -5.47 7.38 5.55
CA VAL A 84 -6.29 7.53 4.35
C VAL A 84 -6.89 8.93 4.26
N GLU A 85 -7.40 9.46 5.38
CA GLU A 85 -7.99 10.80 5.44
C GLU A 85 -6.93 11.89 5.18
N GLU A 86 -5.77 11.80 5.81
CA GLU A 86 -4.67 12.75 5.61
C GLU A 86 -4.11 12.74 4.19
N ALA A 87 -3.96 11.55 3.58
CA ALA A 87 -3.48 11.40 2.21
C ALA A 87 -4.49 12.00 1.21
N ASN A 88 -5.77 11.60 1.32
CA ASN A 88 -6.82 12.11 0.44
C ASN A 88 -7.00 13.63 0.57
N ALA A 89 -6.90 14.19 1.78
CA ALA A 89 -6.98 15.63 1.99
C ALA A 89 -5.85 16.42 1.29
N LYS A 90 -4.71 15.78 1.03
CA LYS A 90 -3.57 16.33 0.29
C LYS A 90 -3.60 15.99 -1.21
N GLY A 91 -4.59 15.22 -1.67
CA GLY A 91 -4.62 14.70 -3.04
C GLY A 91 -3.54 13.66 -3.31
N GLU A 92 -3.25 12.82 -2.32
CA GLU A 92 -2.21 11.78 -2.31
C GLU A 92 -2.76 10.35 -2.27
#